data_AF-A0A7Y0MBL5-F1
#
_entry.id   AF-A0A7Y0MBL5-F1
#
_cell.length_a   1.000
_cell.length_b   1.000
_cell.length_c   1.000
_cell.angle_alpha   90.00
_cell.angle_beta   90.00
_cell.angle_gamma   90.00
#
_symmetry.space_group_name_H-M   'P 1'
#
loop_
_entity.id
_entity.type
_entity.pdbx_description
1 polymer ?
#
loop_
_entity_poly.entity_id
_entity_poly.type
_entity_poly.pdbx_seq_one_letter_code
_entity_poly.pdbx_strand_id
1 'polypeptide(L)' 'MPFSALKPSDEFPEDLSSLSEPDLEVLQRRVNEELFQECNERLVADTETMFRFNAVAHEVAIREAFRDLSGL' A
#
# COMPACT_ATOMS: atom_id res chain seq x y z
N MET A 1 -7.26 -12.67 -14.95
CA MET A 1 -6.90 -11.60 -14.02
C MET A 1 -7.27 -12.06 -12.63
N PRO A 2 -6.33 -12.24 -11.69
CA PRO A 2 -6.69 -12.39 -10.28
C PRO A 2 -7.35 -11.07 -9.83
N PHE A 3 -8.55 -11.17 -9.26
CA PHE A 3 -9.24 -10.03 -8.69
C PHE A 3 -8.72 -9.77 -7.28
N SER A 4 -8.54 -8.50 -6.92
CA SER A 4 -8.26 -8.13 -5.53
C SER A 4 -9.44 -8.50 -4.64
N ALA A 5 -9.15 -9.07 -3.49
CA ALA A 5 -10.11 -9.38 -2.44
C ALA A 5 -10.33 -8.20 -1.49
N LEU A 6 -9.39 -7.24 -1.43
CA LEU A 6 -9.49 -6.05 -0.60
C LEU A 6 -10.54 -5.06 -1.12
N LYS A 7 -11.37 -4.58 -0.20
CA LYS A 7 -12.33 -3.50 -0.44
C LYS A 7 -11.83 -2.19 0.19
N PRO A 8 -12.26 -1.03 -0.34
CA PRO A 8 -11.90 0.28 0.23
C PRO A 8 -12.34 0.49 1.68
N SER A 9 -13.33 -0.27 2.16
CA SER A 9 -13.85 -0.20 3.53
C SER A 9 -13.15 -1.12 4.51
N ASP A 10 -12.27 -2.01 4.05
CA ASP A 10 -11.66 -3.01 4.92
C ASP A 10 -10.64 -2.35 5.86
N GLU A 11 -10.40 -2.97 7.01
CA GLU A 11 -9.36 -2.53 7.96
C GLU A 11 -7.97 -2.61 7.30
N PHE A 12 -7.04 -1.78 7.78
CA PHE A 12 -5.68 -1.83 7.28
C PHE A 12 -5.03 -3.17 7.69
N PRO A 13 -4.47 -3.95 6.74
CA PRO A 13 -3.94 -5.28 7.06
C PRO A 13 -2.77 -5.22 8.04
N GLU A 14 -2.74 -6.12 9.03
CA GLU A 14 -1.63 -6.22 9.99
C GLU A 14 -0.36 -6.79 9.36
N ASP A 15 -0.49 -7.64 8.33
CA ASP A 15 0.62 -8.27 7.63
C ASP A 15 0.53 -8.09 6.11
N LEU A 16 1.35 -7.19 5.58
CA LEU A 16 1.42 -6.87 4.16
C LEU A 16 2.09 -7.98 3.33
N SER A 17 2.93 -8.82 3.94
CA SER A 17 3.64 -9.89 3.24
C SER A 17 2.70 -11.00 2.77
N SER A 18 1.57 -11.16 3.45
CA SER A 18 0.52 -12.13 3.12
C SER A 18 -0.35 -11.72 1.92
N LEU A 19 -0.29 -10.43 1.51
CA LEU A 19 -1.15 -9.90 0.46
C LEU A 19 -0.73 -10.41 -0.92
N SER A 20 -1.72 -10.71 -1.77
CA SER A 20 -1.48 -10.91 -3.19
C SER A 20 -0.97 -9.62 -3.84
N GLU A 21 -0.31 -9.71 -4.98
CA GLU A 21 0.16 -8.52 -5.72
C GLU A 21 -1.00 -7.56 -6.08
N PRO A 22 -2.14 -8.03 -6.63
CA PRO A 22 -3.30 -7.16 -6.86
C PRO A 22 -3.84 -6.49 -5.58
N ASP A 23 -3.82 -7.19 -4.45
CA ASP A 23 -4.27 -6.62 -3.17
C ASP A 23 -3.32 -5.53 -2.69
N LEU A 24 -2.00 -5.76 -2.82
CA LEU A 24 -1.00 -4.76 -2.46
C LEU A 24 -1.12 -3.51 -3.34
N GLU A 25 -1.37 -3.65 -4.64
CA GLU A 25 -1.62 -2.53 -5.57
C GLU A 25 -2.86 -1.72 -5.17
N VAL A 26 -3.96 -2.40 -4.82
CA VAL A 26 -5.19 -1.75 -4.35
C VAL A 26 -4.94 -1.00 -3.05
N LEU A 27 -4.23 -1.61 -2.11
CA LEU A 27 -3.87 -0.98 -0.83
C LEU A 27 -2.97 0.23 -1.04
N GLN A 28 -1.96 0.13 -1.90
CA GLN A 28 -1.06 1.23 -2.26
C GLN A 28 -1.84 2.41 -2.83
N ARG A 29 -2.75 2.15 -3.77
CA ARG A 29 -3.58 3.20 -4.35
C ARG A 29 -4.47 3.87 -3.30
N ARG A 30 -5.12 3.10 -2.44
CA ARG A 30 -5.98 3.61 -1.37
C ARG A 30 -5.23 4.54 -0.43
N VAL A 31 -4.06 4.12 0.05
CA VAL A 31 -3.25 4.92 0.98
C VAL A 31 -2.69 6.17 0.30
N ASN A 32 -2.34 6.09 -0.99
CA ASN A 32 -1.93 7.27 -1.76
C ASN A 32 -3.05 8.30 -1.92
N GLU A 33 -4.27 7.84 -2.18
CA GLU A 33 -5.45 8.70 -2.28
C GLU A 33 -5.77 9.37 -0.93
N GLU A 34 -5.69 8.63 0.17
CA GLU A 34 -5.84 9.16 1.53
C GLU A 34 -4.77 10.21 1.85
N LEU A 35 -3.48 9.89 1.62
CA LEU A 35 -2.37 10.82 1.82
C LEU A 35 -2.52 12.10 0.99
N PHE A 36 -2.91 11.96 -0.28
CA PHE A 36 -3.15 13.10 -1.16
C PHE A 36 -4.30 13.98 -0.67
N GLN A 37 -5.40 13.36 -0.24
CA GLN A 37 -6.55 14.08 0.32
C GLN A 37 -6.16 14.86 1.57
N GLU A 38 -5.47 14.23 2.53
CA GLU A 38 -5.07 14.89 3.78
C GLU A 38 -4.09 16.03 3.54
N CYS A 39 -3.11 15.84 2.66
CA CYS A 39 -2.17 16.89 2.28
C CYS A 39 -2.88 18.08 1.61
N ASN A 40 -3.92 17.85 0.80
CA ASN A 40 -4.66 18.93 0.16
C ASN A 40 -5.62 19.65 1.12
N GLU A 41 -6.25 18.93 2.04
CA GLU A 41 -7.23 19.50 2.97
C GLU A 41 -6.57 20.20 4.16
N ARG A 42 -5.52 19.61 4.72
CA ARG A 42 -4.92 20.02 6.00
C ARG A 42 -3.48 20.52 5.88
N LEU A 43 -2.90 20.48 4.67
CA LEU A 43 -1.48 20.78 4.40
C LEU A 43 -0.48 19.86 5.10
N VAL A 44 -0.96 18.89 5.87
CA VAL A 44 -0.19 17.87 6.55
C VAL A 44 -1.02 16.59 6.64
N ALA A 45 -0.38 15.46 6.33
CA ALA A 45 -0.98 14.16 6.53
C ALA A 45 -0.97 13.76 8.00
N ASP A 46 -1.93 12.93 8.41
CA ASP A 46 -1.89 12.32 9.73
C ASP A 46 -0.71 11.36 9.85
N THR A 47 -0.23 11.20 11.08
CA THR A 47 0.92 10.33 11.40
C THR A 47 0.59 8.87 11.04
N GLU A 48 -0.64 8.44 11.27
CA GLU A 48 -1.09 7.09 10.92
C GLU A 48 -1.10 6.86 9.40
N THR A 49 -1.61 7.82 8.62
CA THR A 49 -1.58 7.77 7.15
C THR A 49 -0.15 7.69 6.61
N MET A 50 0.76 8.51 7.15
CA MET A 50 2.18 8.45 6.78
C MET A 50 2.82 7.10 7.16
N PHE A 51 2.46 6.53 8.31
CA PHE A 51 2.97 5.22 8.72
C PHE A 51 2.51 4.13 7.75
N ARG A 52 1.21 4.10 7.43
CA ARG A 52 0.62 3.16 6.47
C ARG A 52 1.26 3.31 5.07
N PHE A 53 1.46 4.54 4.61
CA PHE A 53 2.12 4.82 3.33
C PHE A 53 3.54 4.24 3.29
N ASN A 54 4.34 4.51 4.33
CA ASN A 54 5.70 4.01 4.42
C ASN A 54 5.75 2.48 4.50
N ALA A 55 4.83 1.85 5.23
CA ALA A 55 4.75 0.39 5.32
C ALA A 55 4.46 -0.25 3.95
N VAL A 56 3.47 0.28 3.22
CA VAL A 56 3.15 -0.21 1.88
C VAL A 56 4.29 0.04 0.89
N ALA A 57 4.88 1.24 0.90
CA ALA A 57 6.03 1.56 0.04
C ALA A 57 7.22 0.63 0.30
N HIS A 58 7.48 0.29 1.57
CA HIS A 58 8.54 -0.64 1.94
C HIS A 58 8.29 -2.06 1.42
N GLU A 59 7.07 -2.58 1.59
CA GLU A 59 6.71 -3.90 1.08
C GLU A 59 6.81 -3.98 -0.45
N VAL A 60 6.35 -2.95 -1.17
CA VAL A 60 6.48 -2.88 -2.63
C VAL A 60 7.96 -2.91 -3.04
N ALA A 61 8.80 -2.08 -2.41
CA ALA A 61 10.23 -2.03 -2.70
C ALA A 61 10.93 -3.37 -2.42
N ILE A 62 10.54 -4.07 -1.34
CA ILE A 62 11.03 -5.43 -1.04
C ILE A 62 10.69 -6.39 -2.17
N ARG A 63 9.42 -6.42 -2.61
CA ARG A 63 8.97 -7.33 -3.68
C ARG A 63 9.64 -7.04 -5.01
N GLU A 64 9.83 -5.77 -5.35
CA GLU A 64 10.58 -5.35 -6.55
C GLU A 64 12.03 -5.81 -6.48
N ALA A 65 12.71 -5.57 -5.36
CA ALA A 65 14.09 -6.03 -5.16
C ALA A 65 14.20 -7.56 -5.25
N PHE A 66 13.26 -8.31 -4.69
CA PHE A 66 13.23 -9.78 -4.83
C PHE A 66 12.98 -10.21 -6.28
N ARG A 67 12.07 -9.55 -7.01
CA ARG A 67 11.81 -9.82 -8.43
C ARG A 67 13.08 -9.64 -9.26
N ASP A 68 13.77 -8.51 -9.07
CA ASP A 68 15.02 -8.19 -9.76
C ASP A 68 16.13 -9.19 -9.45
N LEU A 69 16.23 -9.66 -8.21
CA LEU A 69 17.19 -10.70 -7.80
C LEU A 69 16.81 -12.09 -8.32
N SER A 70 15.51 -12.38 -8.46
CA SER A 70 15.01 -13.69 -8.89
C SER A 70 15.11 -13.94 -10.39
N GLY A 71 15.32 -12.90 -11.20
CA GLY A 71 15.97 -12.96 -12.52
C GLY A 71 15.60 -14.13 -13.44
N LEU A 72 14.31 -14.47 -13.54
CA LEU A 72 13.73 -15.15 -14.71
C LEU A 72 13.19 -14.10 -15.68
#